data_AF-A0ABD1T9L3-F1
#
_entry.id   AF-A0ABD1T9L3-F1
#
_cell.length_a   1.000
_cell.length_b   1.000
_cell.length_c   1.000
_cell.angle_alpha   90.00
_cell.angle_beta   90.00
_cell.angle_gamma   90.00
#
_symmetry.space_group_name_H-M   'P 1'
#
loop_
_entity.id
_entity.type
_entity.pdbx_description
1 polymer ?
#
loop_
_entity_poly.entity_id
_entity_poly.type
_entity_poly.pdbx_seq_one_letter_code
_entity_poly.pdbx_strand_id
1 'polypeptide(L)'
;MAKSPFLLIGILVLCCWTAIANAEYMIYKDHKMPINHRIKDLVNRMTLEENIGQMTQIERSVASAEVMKKYYIGSVLSGGGSVPAPQASPEAWVDMVNDFQKGSLSTRLGIPMIYGIDAVHGNNNVYNATIFPHNIGLGATRQMIKHVWLVQRAPILLTHGLTLIQTNVNIPQKYGNLSEANASPV
;
A
#
# COMPACT_ATOMS: atom_id res chain seq x y z
N MET A 1 -8.45 -23.23 -58.83
CA MET A 1 -7.32 -23.45 -57.89
C MET A 1 -7.83 -23.29 -56.47
N ALA A 2 -8.16 -24.40 -55.80
CA ALA A 2 -8.59 -24.36 -54.40
C ALA A 2 -7.34 -24.24 -53.51
N LYS A 3 -7.22 -23.14 -52.77
CA LYS A 3 -6.12 -22.96 -51.80
C LYS A 3 -6.35 -23.95 -50.66
N SER A 4 -5.37 -24.83 -50.42
CA SER A 4 -5.45 -25.87 -49.39
C SER A 4 -5.63 -25.24 -47.99
N PRO A 5 -6.70 -25.55 -47.24
CA PRO A 5 -6.95 -25.00 -45.91
C PRO A 5 -5.98 -25.55 -44.85
N PHE A 6 -5.31 -26.67 -45.14
CA PHE A 6 -4.36 -27.32 -44.24
C PHE A 6 -3.12 -26.47 -43.96
N LEU A 7 -2.70 -25.62 -44.91
CA LEU A 7 -1.55 -24.74 -44.74
C LEU A 7 -1.85 -23.59 -43.74
N LEU A 8 -3.08 -23.05 -43.79
CA LEU A 8 -3.53 -22.00 -42.88
C LEU A 8 -3.73 -22.51 -41.45
N ILE A 9 -4.25 -23.73 -41.30
CA ILE A 9 -4.41 -24.38 -39.99
C ILE A 9 -3.03 -24.70 -39.38
N GLY A 10 -2.08 -25.17 -40.20
CA GLY A 10 -0.70 -25.42 -39.75
C GLY A 10 0.00 -24.16 -39.25
N ILE A 11 -0.15 -23.03 -39.96
CA ILE A 11 0.40 -21.73 -39.54
C ILE A 11 -0.28 -21.23 -38.26
N LEU A 12 -1.61 -21.37 -38.13
CA LEU A 12 -2.36 -20.97 -36.94
C LEU A 12 -1.93 -21.77 -35.70
N VAL A 13 -1.74 -23.09 -35.84
CA VAL A 13 -1.29 -23.98 -34.77
C VAL A 13 0.17 -23.67 -34.36
N LEU A 14 1.05 -23.38 -35.33
CA LEU A 14 2.43 -22.96 -35.04
C LEU A 14 2.47 -21.61 -34.31
N CYS A 15 1.64 -20.63 -34.73
CA CYS A 15 1.49 -19.34 -34.07
C CYS A 15 0.94 -19.49 -32.64
N CYS A 16 -0.05 -20.35 -32.43
CA CYS A 16 -0.55 -20.66 -31.08
C CYS A 16 0.52 -21.32 -30.20
N TRP A 17 1.37 -22.19 -30.74
CA TRP A 17 2.46 -22.82 -29.98
C TRP A 17 3.53 -21.79 -29.55
N THR A 18 3.87 -20.83 -30.42
CA THR A 18 4.79 -19.72 -30.07
C THR A 18 4.21 -18.74 -29.06
N ALA A 19 2.89 -18.56 -29.04
CA ALA A 19 2.21 -17.70 -28.08
C ALA A 19 2.14 -18.33 -26.67
N ILE A 20 1.92 -19.65 -26.58
CA ILE A 20 1.83 -20.37 -25.30
C ILE A 20 3.22 -20.51 -24.65
N ALA A 21 4.29 -20.60 -25.44
CA ALA A 21 5.66 -20.73 -24.93
C ALA A 21 6.20 -19.48 -24.19
N ASN A 22 5.52 -18.34 -24.26
CA ASN A 22 6.02 -17.05 -23.75
C ASN A 22 5.35 -16.54 -22.46
N ALA A 23 4.49 -17.35 -21.80
CA ALA A 23 4.04 -17.00 -20.44
C ALA A 23 5.15 -17.33 -19.44
N GLU A 24 6.12 -16.42 -19.31
CA GLU A 24 7.23 -16.57 -18.38
C GLU A 24 6.70 -16.74 -16.94
N TYR A 25 7.11 -17.81 -16.27
CA TYR A 25 6.71 -18.09 -14.89
C TYR A 25 7.32 -17.07 -13.93
N MET A 26 6.47 -16.27 -13.29
CA MET A 26 6.88 -15.17 -12.40
C MET A 26 6.93 -15.64 -10.94
N ILE A 27 8.12 -16.00 -10.44
CA ILE A 27 8.33 -16.50 -9.06
C ILE A 27 7.78 -15.50 -8.03
N TYR A 28 7.95 -14.19 -8.22
CA TYR A 28 7.47 -13.20 -7.28
C TYR A 28 5.94 -13.19 -7.07
N LYS A 29 5.16 -13.70 -8.04
CA LYS A 29 3.70 -13.82 -7.95
C LYS A 29 3.25 -15.11 -7.25
N ASP A 30 4.13 -16.11 -7.10
CA ASP A 30 3.79 -17.35 -6.41
C ASP A 30 3.84 -17.17 -4.89
N HIS A 31 2.67 -17.16 -4.25
CA HIS A 31 2.54 -17.05 -2.80
C HIS A 31 3.10 -18.25 -2.00
N LYS A 32 3.37 -19.39 -2.64
CA LYS A 32 3.96 -20.58 -2.01
C LYS A 32 5.48 -20.48 -1.91
N MET A 33 6.10 -19.61 -2.71
CA MET A 33 7.53 -19.41 -2.68
C MET A 33 7.97 -18.64 -1.43
N PRO A 34 9.14 -18.96 -0.85
CA PRO A 34 9.68 -18.22 0.28
C PRO A 34 9.82 -16.73 -0.05
N ILE A 35 9.53 -15.86 0.92
CA ILE A 35 9.49 -14.40 0.69
C ILE A 35 10.80 -13.86 0.09
N ASN A 36 11.96 -14.33 0.55
CA ASN A 36 13.26 -13.90 0.03
C ASN A 36 13.47 -14.29 -1.44
N HIS A 37 12.89 -15.40 -1.89
CA HIS A 37 12.96 -15.81 -3.30
C HIS A 37 12.08 -14.90 -4.15
N ARG A 38 10.88 -14.57 -3.67
CA ARG A 38 9.97 -13.63 -4.33
C ARG A 38 10.58 -12.23 -4.44
N ILE A 39 11.20 -11.73 -3.36
CA ILE A 39 11.90 -10.44 -3.34
C ILE A 39 13.05 -10.44 -4.36
N LYS A 40 13.91 -11.47 -4.32
CA LYS A 40 15.06 -11.56 -5.22
C LYS A 40 14.64 -11.62 -6.70
N ASP A 41 13.64 -12.43 -7.03
CA ASP A 41 13.09 -12.50 -8.38
C ASP A 41 12.48 -11.17 -8.83
N LEU A 42 11.70 -10.50 -7.97
CA LEU A 42 11.10 -9.21 -8.29
C LEU A 42 12.16 -8.13 -8.55
N VAL A 43 13.10 -7.94 -7.62
CA VAL A 43 14.14 -6.91 -7.73
C VAL A 43 15.00 -7.12 -8.97
N ASN A 44 15.31 -8.37 -9.32
CA ASN A 44 16.06 -8.69 -10.54
C ASN A 44 15.30 -8.36 -11.84
N ARG A 45 13.97 -8.27 -11.79
CA ARG A 45 13.13 -7.90 -12.94
C ARG A 45 12.89 -6.41 -13.06
N MET A 46 13.24 -5.61 -12.04
CA MET A 46 12.95 -4.19 -11.99
C MET A 46 13.95 -3.37 -12.80
N THR A 47 13.47 -2.32 -13.46
CA THR A 47 14.33 -1.28 -14.03
C THR A 47 14.82 -0.34 -12.92
N LEU A 48 15.75 0.57 -13.26
CA LEU A 48 16.20 1.59 -12.31
C LEU A 48 15.04 2.51 -11.89
N GLU A 49 14.19 2.90 -12.84
CA GLU A 49 13.03 3.76 -12.62
C GLU A 49 12.02 3.09 -11.69
N GLU A 50 11.76 1.79 -11.87
CA GLU A 50 10.88 1.03 -10.98
C GLU A 50 11.46 0.94 -9.56
N ASN A 51 12.77 0.76 -9.41
CA ASN A 51 13.43 0.76 -8.09
C ASN A 51 13.34 2.13 -7.40
N ILE A 52 13.59 3.22 -8.13
CA ILE A 52 13.44 4.58 -7.61
C ILE A 52 11.99 4.86 -7.23
N GLY A 53 11.03 4.44 -8.07
CA GLY A 53 9.60 4.56 -7.81
C GLY A 53 9.20 3.87 -6.51
N GLN A 54 9.70 2.65 -6.25
CA GLN A 54 9.42 1.92 -5.00
C GLN A 54 9.97 2.62 -3.75
N MET A 55 11.06 3.39 -3.87
CA MET A 55 11.63 4.18 -2.77
C MET A 55 10.95 5.55 -2.59
N THR A 56 9.99 5.89 -3.45
CA THR A 56 9.32 7.19 -3.45
C THR A 56 7.97 7.09 -2.74
N GLN A 57 7.78 7.98 -1.75
CA GLN A 57 6.51 8.20 -1.08
C GLN A 57 5.98 9.59 -1.43
N ILE A 58 4.74 9.68 -1.92
CA ILE A 58 4.09 10.96 -2.29
C ILE A 58 2.87 11.25 -1.42
N GLU A 59 2.47 12.51 -1.36
CA GLU A 59 1.25 12.93 -0.68
C GLU A 59 0.01 12.72 -1.59
N ARG A 60 -1.13 12.34 -1.00
CA ARG A 60 -2.35 11.96 -1.75
C ARG A 60 -2.95 13.06 -2.64
N SER A 61 -2.66 14.34 -2.40
CA SER A 61 -3.16 15.47 -3.20
C SER A 61 -2.50 15.55 -4.57
N VAL A 62 -1.30 14.98 -4.72
CA VAL A 62 -0.59 14.89 -6.00
C VAL A 62 -0.66 13.49 -6.62
N ALA A 63 -1.36 12.56 -5.97
CA ALA A 63 -1.54 11.19 -6.44
C ALA A 63 -2.76 11.07 -7.37
N SER A 64 -2.62 10.23 -8.40
CA SER A 64 -3.68 9.77 -9.28
C SER A 64 -3.30 8.41 -9.85
N ALA A 65 -4.25 7.61 -10.32
CA ALA A 65 -3.95 6.33 -10.98
C ALA A 65 -2.90 6.48 -12.11
N GLU A 66 -2.93 7.60 -12.85
CA GLU A 66 -1.95 7.91 -13.89
C GLU A 66 -0.55 8.16 -13.32
N VAL A 67 -0.44 8.98 -12.26
CA VAL A 67 0.84 9.26 -11.59
C VAL A 67 1.45 7.97 -11.03
N MET A 68 0.62 7.15 -10.37
CA MET A 68 1.06 5.86 -9.81
C MET A 68 1.63 4.94 -10.90
N LYS A 69 0.94 4.86 -12.04
CA LYS A 69 1.38 4.04 -13.17
C LYS A 69 2.65 4.59 -13.83
N LYS A 70 2.69 5.90 -14.09
CA LYS A 70 3.76 6.55 -14.86
C LYS A 70 5.10 6.53 -14.13
N TYR A 71 5.07 6.70 -12.81
CA TYR A 71 6.28 6.85 -11.98
C TYR A 71 6.56 5.66 -11.06
N TYR A 72 5.80 4.56 -11.20
CA TYR A 72 6.00 3.32 -10.43
C TYR A 72 6.02 3.53 -8.91
N ILE A 73 5.22 4.49 -8.43
CA ILE A 73 5.23 4.97 -7.05
C ILE A 73 4.96 3.81 -6.08
N GLY A 74 5.87 3.61 -5.13
CA GLY A 74 5.79 2.56 -4.12
C GLY A 74 4.89 2.90 -2.94
N SER A 75 4.76 4.19 -2.59
CA SER A 75 4.01 4.61 -1.41
C SER A 75 3.25 5.92 -1.58
N VAL A 76 2.07 6.01 -0.95
CA VAL A 76 1.29 7.24 -0.81
C VAL A 76 1.03 7.48 0.67
N LEU A 77 0.88 8.74 1.10
CA LEU A 77 0.34 9.05 2.43
C LEU A 77 -0.76 10.11 2.42
N SER A 78 -1.58 10.08 3.47
CA SER A 78 -2.35 11.24 3.93
C SER A 78 -1.68 11.83 5.16
N GLY A 79 -1.14 13.04 5.03
CA GLY A 79 -0.70 13.82 6.19
C GLY A 79 -1.87 14.34 7.03
N GLY A 80 -1.57 14.97 8.17
CA GLY A 80 -2.60 15.55 9.05
C GLY A 80 -3.59 16.46 8.31
N GLY A 81 -4.88 16.12 8.37
CA GLY A 81 -5.96 16.87 7.70
C GLY A 81 -6.08 16.66 6.19
N SER A 82 -5.19 15.88 5.56
CA SER A 82 -5.32 15.49 4.16
C SER A 82 -6.37 14.40 4.03
N VAL A 83 -7.58 14.77 3.62
CA VAL A 83 -8.75 13.89 3.54
C VAL A 83 -9.35 13.90 2.13
N PRO A 84 -10.07 12.84 1.69
CA PRO A 84 -10.69 12.81 0.36
C PRO A 84 -11.67 13.96 0.13
N ALA A 85 -12.45 14.29 1.16
CA ALA A 85 -13.45 15.36 1.18
C ALA A 85 -13.76 15.75 2.65
N PRO A 86 -14.34 16.93 2.90
CA PRO A 86 -14.86 17.27 4.22
C PRO A 86 -15.85 16.21 4.71
N GLN A 87 -15.66 15.72 5.94
CA GLN A 87 -16.49 14.67 6.54
C GLN A 87 -16.60 13.38 5.70
N ALA A 88 -15.56 13.03 4.95
CA ALA A 88 -15.54 11.84 4.11
C ALA A 88 -15.91 10.56 4.88
N SER A 89 -16.79 9.76 4.29
CA SER A 89 -17.15 8.45 4.82
C SER A 89 -15.99 7.45 4.65
N PRO A 90 -15.97 6.34 5.40
CA PRO A 90 -14.98 5.27 5.21
C PRO A 90 -14.92 4.75 3.76
N GLU A 91 -16.08 4.67 3.09
CA GLU A 91 -16.16 4.23 1.69
C GLU A 91 -15.44 5.20 0.74
N ALA A 92 -15.54 6.52 0.97
CA ALA A 92 -14.81 7.50 0.17
C ALA A 92 -13.28 7.36 0.31
N TRP A 93 -12.80 6.96 1.49
CA TRP A 93 -11.39 6.61 1.69
C TRP A 93 -11.00 5.35 0.93
N VAL A 94 -11.82 4.30 1.01
CA VAL A 94 -11.61 3.04 0.24
C VAL A 94 -11.53 3.31 -1.24
N ASP A 95 -12.48 4.07 -1.78
CA ASP A 95 -12.58 4.35 -3.21
C ASP A 95 -11.35 5.13 -3.70
N MET A 96 -10.89 6.13 -2.95
CA MET A 96 -9.68 6.88 -3.25
C MET A 96 -8.44 5.97 -3.26
N VAL A 97 -8.25 5.15 -2.22
CA VAL A 97 -7.09 4.25 -2.09
C VAL A 97 -7.10 3.19 -3.21
N ASN A 98 -8.28 2.64 -3.51
CA ASN A 98 -8.45 1.67 -4.59
C ASN A 98 -8.14 2.27 -5.96
N ASP A 99 -8.47 3.54 -6.21
CA ASP A 99 -8.11 4.22 -7.45
C ASP A 99 -6.58 4.30 -7.64
N PHE A 100 -5.86 4.73 -6.61
CA PHE A 100 -4.39 4.75 -6.65
C PHE A 100 -3.81 3.35 -6.83
N GLN A 101 -4.35 2.35 -6.11
CA GLN A 101 -3.90 0.96 -6.20
C GLN A 101 -4.12 0.37 -7.61
N LYS A 102 -5.24 0.71 -8.28
CA LYS A 102 -5.46 0.32 -9.69
C LYS A 102 -4.35 0.86 -10.59
N GLY A 103 -3.90 2.09 -10.36
CA GLY A 103 -2.75 2.68 -11.05
C GLY A 103 -1.48 1.83 -10.88
N SER A 104 -1.10 1.53 -9.64
CA SER A 104 0.09 0.71 -9.32
C SER A 104 0.01 -0.71 -9.91
N LEU A 105 -1.14 -1.36 -9.80
CA LEU A 105 -1.36 -2.72 -10.33
C LEU A 105 -1.39 -2.78 -11.86
N SER A 106 -1.64 -1.66 -12.55
CA SER A 106 -1.63 -1.57 -14.01
C SER A 106 -0.23 -1.40 -14.63
N THR A 107 0.81 -1.32 -13.79
CA THR A 107 2.21 -1.28 -14.24
C THR A 107 2.68 -2.63 -14.76
N ARG A 108 3.83 -2.66 -15.44
CA ARG A 108 4.41 -3.88 -16.03
C ARG A 108 4.59 -5.02 -15.03
N LEU A 109 5.08 -4.70 -13.82
CA LEU A 109 5.28 -5.68 -12.74
C LEU A 109 4.08 -5.77 -11.78
N GLY A 110 3.15 -4.82 -11.82
CA GLY A 110 1.95 -4.82 -11.00
C GLY A 110 2.25 -4.85 -9.50
N ILE A 111 3.29 -4.14 -9.06
CA ILE A 111 3.68 -4.08 -7.64
C ILE A 111 2.65 -3.20 -6.90
N PRO A 112 1.98 -3.72 -5.85
CA PRO A 112 1.02 -2.94 -5.09
C PRO A 112 1.72 -1.81 -4.33
N MET A 113 1.08 -0.64 -4.23
CA MET A 113 1.57 0.42 -3.36
C MET A 113 1.19 0.17 -1.91
N ILE A 114 1.96 0.75 -1.00
CA ILE A 114 1.61 0.88 0.41
C ILE A 114 1.04 2.28 0.67
N TYR A 115 0.05 2.39 1.55
CA TYR A 115 -0.58 3.66 1.87
C TYR A 115 -0.47 3.95 3.37
N GLY A 116 0.16 5.09 3.70
CA GLY A 116 0.38 5.56 5.07
C GLY A 116 -0.64 6.60 5.53
N ILE A 117 -0.89 6.62 6.84
CA ILE A 117 -1.73 7.62 7.49
C ILE A 117 -1.32 7.77 8.96
N ASP A 118 -1.38 8.98 9.50
CA ASP A 118 -1.02 9.29 10.89
C ASP A 118 -2.13 8.91 11.89
N ALA A 119 -2.51 7.64 11.94
CA ALA A 119 -3.48 7.14 12.89
C ALA A 119 -2.85 6.95 14.28
N VAL A 120 -2.54 8.05 14.99
CA VAL A 120 -1.71 8.02 16.22
C VAL A 120 -2.50 7.90 17.53
N HIS A 121 -3.82 8.11 17.51
CA HIS A 121 -4.71 8.02 18.68
C HIS A 121 -6.13 7.63 18.25
N GLY A 122 -6.22 6.57 17.45
CA GLY A 122 -7.36 6.26 16.60
C GLY A 122 -7.07 6.65 15.15
N ASN A 123 -8.01 6.35 14.23
CA ASN A 123 -7.94 6.83 12.85
C ASN A 123 -8.42 8.28 12.78
N ASN A 124 -7.68 9.16 13.45
CA ASN A 124 -8.00 10.56 13.76
C ASN A 124 -8.29 11.46 12.55
N ASN A 125 -7.80 11.13 11.36
CA ASN A 125 -8.13 11.85 10.12
C ASN A 125 -9.50 11.45 9.54
N VAL A 126 -10.05 10.28 9.93
CA VAL A 126 -11.35 9.81 9.43
C VAL A 126 -12.48 10.41 10.26
N TYR A 127 -13.47 10.97 9.57
CA TYR A 127 -14.63 11.58 10.22
C TYR A 127 -15.40 10.54 11.05
N ASN A 128 -15.80 10.94 12.26
CA ASN A 128 -16.52 10.11 13.22
C ASN A 128 -15.78 8.84 13.67
N ALA A 129 -14.47 8.75 13.46
CA ALA A 129 -13.66 7.67 14.02
C ALA A 129 -13.57 7.78 15.55
N THR A 130 -13.44 6.63 16.22
CA THR A 130 -13.15 6.60 17.65
C THR A 130 -11.78 7.23 17.92
N ILE A 131 -11.77 8.25 18.79
CA ILE A 131 -10.55 8.94 19.21
C ILE A 131 -10.17 8.46 20.61
N PHE A 132 -8.95 7.94 20.74
CA PHE A 132 -8.38 7.47 21.99
C PHE A 132 -7.60 8.61 22.69
N PRO A 133 -7.34 8.49 24.00
CA PRO A 133 -6.38 9.36 24.67
C PRO A 133 -5.03 9.30 23.96
N HIS A 134 -4.34 10.44 23.89
CA HIS A 134 -2.95 10.48 23.43
C HIS A 134 -2.03 9.65 24.33
N ASN A 135 -0.85 9.31 23.81
CA ASN A 135 0.12 8.40 24.44
C ASN A 135 0.46 8.74 25.89
N ILE A 136 0.58 10.03 26.25
CA ILE A 136 0.84 10.42 27.64
C ILE A 136 -0.31 10.02 28.58
N GLY A 137 -1.56 10.17 28.13
CA GLY A 137 -2.75 9.77 28.87
C GLY A 137 -2.85 8.25 28.99
N LEU A 138 -2.51 7.52 27.93
CA LEU A 138 -2.40 6.06 27.97
C LEU A 138 -1.31 5.61 28.96
N GLY A 139 -0.15 6.28 28.95
CA GLY A 139 0.94 6.02 29.89
C GLY A 139 0.57 6.27 31.35
N ALA A 140 -0.30 7.25 31.62
CA ALA A 140 -0.82 7.53 32.96
C ALA A 140 -1.67 6.38 33.53
N THR A 141 -2.30 5.57 32.67
CA THR A 141 -3.11 4.42 33.12
C THR A 141 -2.30 3.26 33.69
N ARG A 142 -0.99 3.18 33.39
CA ARG A 142 -0.11 2.05 33.73
C ARG A 142 -0.60 0.68 33.24
N GLN A 143 -1.55 0.63 32.31
CA GLN A 143 -2.08 -0.61 31.74
C GLN A 143 -1.41 -0.97 30.42
N MET A 144 -1.51 -2.26 30.04
CA MET A 144 -0.93 -2.75 28.79
C MET A 144 -1.57 -2.07 27.57
N ILE A 145 -0.80 -1.13 27.03
CA ILE A 145 -0.96 -0.44 25.76
C ILE A 145 -1.36 -1.40 24.60
N LYS A 146 -0.97 -2.69 24.62
CA LYS A 146 -1.28 -3.66 23.55
C LYS A 146 -2.77 -3.81 23.23
N HIS A 147 -3.69 -3.70 24.19
CA HIS A 147 -5.13 -3.83 23.90
C HIS A 147 -5.64 -2.65 23.05
N VAL A 148 -5.18 -1.43 23.34
CA VAL A 148 -5.52 -0.23 22.57
C VAL A 148 -5.00 -0.36 21.13
N TRP A 149 -3.76 -0.83 20.95
CA TRP A 149 -3.21 -1.06 19.61
C TRP A 149 -4.00 -2.09 18.81
N LEU A 150 -4.44 -3.18 19.43
CA LEU A 150 -5.25 -4.20 18.75
C LEU A 150 -6.60 -3.64 18.32
N VAL A 151 -7.26 -2.86 19.17
CA VAL A 151 -8.54 -2.20 18.87
C VAL A 151 -8.38 -1.12 17.81
N GLN A 152 -7.25 -0.40 17.79
CA GLN A 152 -6.95 0.62 16.78
C GLN A 152 -6.65 0.01 15.40
N ARG A 153 -6.02 -1.16 15.35
CA ARG A 153 -5.63 -1.83 14.10
C ARG A 153 -6.81 -2.45 13.35
N ALA A 154 -7.82 -2.95 14.07
CA ALA A 154 -8.93 -3.70 13.49
C ALA A 154 -9.83 -2.85 12.56
N PRO A 155 -10.30 -1.65 12.94
CA PRO A 155 -11.07 -0.79 12.03
C PRO A 155 -10.25 -0.43 10.80
N ILE A 156 -8.98 -0.07 10.95
CA ILE A 156 -8.14 0.44 9.84
C ILE A 156 -7.91 -0.62 8.75
N LEU A 157 -7.65 -1.86 9.14
CA LEU A 157 -7.49 -2.99 8.20
C LEU A 157 -8.82 -3.39 7.54
N LEU A 158 -9.92 -3.38 8.31
CA LEU A 158 -11.23 -3.83 7.83
C LEU A 158 -11.96 -2.78 6.98
N THR A 159 -11.77 -1.49 7.26
CA THR A 159 -12.49 -0.42 6.56
C THR A 159 -11.75 0.13 5.37
N HIS A 160 -10.44 -0.12 5.17
CA HIS A 160 -9.69 0.61 4.13
C HIS A 160 -8.66 -0.20 3.32
N GLY A 161 -8.38 -1.47 3.62
CA GLY A 161 -7.29 -2.21 2.95
C GLY A 161 -5.90 -1.57 3.12
N LEU A 162 -5.77 -0.65 4.08
CA LEU A 162 -4.60 0.17 4.34
C LEU A 162 -3.58 -0.60 5.21
N THR A 163 -2.31 -0.59 4.80
CA THR A 163 -1.23 -1.03 5.68
C THR A 163 -0.84 0.13 6.59
N LEU A 164 -1.22 0.04 7.87
CA LEU A 164 -0.83 0.99 8.90
C LEU A 164 0.70 1.06 9.06
N ILE A 165 1.31 2.21 8.80
CA ILE A 165 2.62 2.57 9.33
C ILE A 165 2.39 3.66 10.38
N GLN A 166 2.37 3.27 11.65
CA GLN A 166 2.43 4.23 12.74
C GLN A 166 3.91 4.55 13.03
N THR A 167 4.33 5.78 12.77
CA THR A 167 5.67 6.24 13.12
C THR A 167 5.71 6.57 14.60
N ASN A 168 6.02 5.59 15.46
CA ASN A 168 6.37 5.87 16.84
C ASN A 168 7.79 6.42 16.89
N VAL A 169 7.91 7.75 16.90
CA VAL A 169 9.18 8.43 17.04
C VAL A 169 9.42 8.70 18.54
N ASN A 170 10.13 7.78 19.21
CA ASN A 170 10.64 7.97 20.58
C ASN A 170 11.90 8.88 20.57
N ILE A 171 11.77 10.10 20.04
CA ILE A 171 12.81 11.14 20.17
C ILE A 171 12.44 12.01 21.38
N PRO A 172 13.40 12.45 22.22
CA PRO A 172 13.16 13.48 23.22
C PRO A 172 12.61 14.75 22.53
N GLN A 173 11.29 14.94 22.56
CA GLN A 173 10.61 16.02 21.85
C GLN A 173 10.62 17.29 22.68
N LYS A 174 11.07 18.40 22.08
CA LYS A 174 11.07 19.72 22.71
C LYS A 174 9.66 20.33 22.62
N TYR A 175 8.98 20.47 23.76
CA TYR A 175 7.73 21.19 24.09
C TYR A 175 6.46 21.04 23.20
N GLY A 176 6.55 20.89 21.87
CA GLY A 176 5.39 20.93 20.96
C GLY A 176 4.55 19.65 20.87
N ASN A 177 5.16 18.47 21.04
CA ASN A 177 4.48 17.17 20.85
C ASN A 177 4.58 16.27 22.09
N LEU A 178 4.64 16.86 23.29
CA LEU A 178 4.77 16.11 24.55
C LEU A 178 3.60 15.15 24.81
N SER A 179 2.42 15.44 24.27
CA SER A 179 1.25 14.56 24.36
C SER A 179 1.45 13.22 23.64
N GLU A 180 2.27 13.20 22.59
CA GLU A 180 2.56 12.02 21.78
C GLU A 180 3.68 11.15 22.36
N ALA A 181 4.41 11.65 23.37
CA ALA A 181 5.44 10.88 24.04
C ALA A 181 4.86 9.71 24.83
N ASN A 182 5.50 8.55 24.74
CA ASN A 182 5.22 7.44 25.64
C ASN A 182 5.82 7.75 27.01
N ALA A 183 5.03 7.64 28.08
CA ALA A 183 5.59 7.67 29.42
C ALA A 183 6.49 6.43 29.61
N SER A 184 7.78 6.64 29.89
CA SER A 184 8.67 5.53 30.27
C SER A 184 8.11 4.84 31.51
N PRO A 185 8.06 3.50 31.55
CA PRO A 185 7.81 2.80 32.80
C PRO A 185 8.98 3.12 33.75
N VAL A 186 8.66 3.73 34.88
CA VAL A 186 9.55 3.83 36.04
C VAL A 186 9.29 2.59 36.91
#